data_AF-A0A535WB01-F1
#
_entry.id   AF-A0A535WB01-F1
#
_cell.length_a   1.000
_cell.length_b   1.000
_cell.length_c   1.000
_cell.angle_alpha   90.00
_cell.angle_beta   90.00
_cell.angle_gamma   90.00
#
_symmetry.space_group_name_H-M   'P 1'
#
loop_
_entity.id
_entity.type
_entity.pdbx_description
1 polymer ?
#
loop_
_entity_poly.entity_id
_entity_poly.type
_entity_poly.pdbx_seq_one_letter_code
_entity_poly.pdbx_strand_id
1 'polypeptide(L)'
;MVLTGADLTVADVEAVARNGATAVLDPAAKARMERSRAVVEALVDEGAVVYGVTTGAGALADRSIDRADAERLQENLLVSHAAGVGEALPREVVRAMLVLRANTLALGHSGARPVVAERLLDFLRLGIHPVVPAQGSVGASGDLAPLAHLALPLIGRGQVELGGHVVPSLIALRQTGLEPLRLGAKEGLAVLNGTQLMSALGALLAADAERLLRTASVAAAMSVEAMLGTDVAFSAAYQSVRPHPGQVAVARELRWLLRDSSIQRSHHASPHKVQDPYSLRCVPQVHGAVRDALDHLGRVLAIEMNSATDNPLIFPEGHVTDETARATGNGHVISGGNFHGEPVALALDFAKLALAELGSISERRTALLLDPHLNGGLPAFLGSDTGLETGYMLVQYTAAALASENKTLAHPASVDSIPTSANQEDHVSMGPIAGRQARQVLAHGEQIVAIELLCAARALDLRLAMLPGTGPGAGVAAAHAVIRDVVRPWDGDREPGPDLEAVTRLVRERRLCDLAAPDGPPAPAPATSAVS
;
A
#
# COMPACT_ATOMS: atom_id res chain seq x y z
N MET A 1 15.86 3.39 12.36
CA MET A 1 16.33 3.97 11.08
C MET A 1 16.59 5.44 11.24
N VAL A 2 17.38 6.03 10.35
CA VAL A 2 17.70 7.47 10.32
C VAL A 2 16.95 8.06 9.14
N LEU A 3 16.18 9.13 9.35
CA LEU A 3 15.47 9.83 8.28
C LEU A 3 16.34 10.93 7.72
N THR A 4 16.75 10.75 6.47
CA THR A 4 17.48 11.77 5.71
C THR A 4 16.56 12.69 4.92
N GLY A 5 15.29 12.31 4.73
CA GLY A 5 14.35 12.97 3.84
C GLY A 5 14.36 12.46 2.40
N ALA A 6 15.35 11.64 1.99
CA ALA A 6 15.61 11.35 0.58
C ALA A 6 15.65 9.87 0.18
N ASP A 7 15.73 8.95 1.15
CA ASP A 7 16.04 7.52 0.91
C ASP A 7 15.08 6.54 1.60
N LEU A 8 13.92 7.01 2.06
CA LEU A 8 12.93 6.16 2.71
C LEU A 8 12.32 5.18 1.70
N THR A 9 12.33 3.88 2.03
CA THR A 9 11.76 2.83 1.17
C THR A 9 10.39 2.34 1.66
N VAL A 10 9.66 1.64 0.79
CA VAL A 10 8.40 0.97 1.18
C VAL A 10 8.62 -0.02 2.33
N ALA A 11 9.76 -0.72 2.33
CA ALA A 11 10.11 -1.67 3.39
C ALA A 11 10.34 -0.97 4.73
N ASP A 12 10.95 0.22 4.72
CA ASP A 12 11.12 1.04 5.93
C ASP A 12 9.76 1.52 6.47
N VAL A 13 8.88 1.98 5.57
CA VAL A 13 7.52 2.39 5.94
C VAL A 13 6.76 1.21 6.55
N GLU A 14 6.83 0.00 5.97
CA GLU A 14 6.23 -1.20 6.55
C GLU A 14 6.82 -1.54 7.91
N ALA A 15 8.15 -1.48 8.05
CA ALA A 15 8.85 -1.78 9.30
C ALA A 15 8.41 -0.85 10.43
N VAL A 16 8.21 0.44 10.15
CA VAL A 16 7.66 1.40 11.11
C VAL A 16 6.18 1.13 11.34
N ALA A 17 5.39 1.00 10.28
CA ALA A 17 3.93 0.88 10.37
C ALA A 17 3.48 -0.35 11.15
N ARG A 18 4.13 -1.50 10.93
CA ARG A 18 3.70 -2.81 11.46
C ARG A 18 4.65 -3.43 12.48
N ASN A 19 5.95 -3.27 12.29
CA ASN A 19 6.96 -4.02 13.05
C ASN A 19 7.58 -3.23 14.21
N GLY A 20 7.07 -2.03 14.49
CA GLY A 20 7.52 -1.23 15.62
C GLY A 20 8.91 -0.60 15.44
N ALA A 21 9.46 -0.57 14.22
CA ALA A 21 10.74 0.09 13.97
C ALA A 21 10.66 1.57 14.35
N THR A 22 11.70 2.08 14.99
CA THR A 22 11.81 3.49 15.38
C THR A 22 12.61 4.28 14.37
N ALA A 23 12.34 5.57 14.27
CA ALA A 23 13.03 6.50 13.39
C ALA A 23 13.50 7.74 14.16
N VAL A 24 14.64 8.30 13.75
CA VAL A 24 15.20 9.57 14.27
C VAL A 24 15.66 10.43 13.09
N LEU A 25 15.70 11.75 13.25
CA LEU A 25 16.23 12.64 12.21
C LEU A 25 17.74 12.51 12.07
N ASP A 26 18.22 12.54 10.83
CA ASP A 26 19.64 12.74 10.56
C ASP A 26 20.10 14.13 11.04
N PRO A 27 21.30 14.28 11.63
CA PRO A 27 21.83 15.59 12.03
C PRO A 27 21.91 16.60 10.87
N ALA A 28 22.23 16.16 9.65
CA ALA A 28 22.24 17.02 8.47
C ALA A 28 20.82 17.40 8.03
N ALA A 29 19.84 16.51 8.18
CA ALA A 29 18.43 16.84 7.96
C ALA A 29 17.95 17.91 8.94
N LYS A 30 18.29 17.76 10.22
CA LYS A 30 18.02 18.78 11.25
C LYS A 30 18.63 20.13 10.90
N ALA A 31 19.90 20.15 10.46
CA ALA A 31 20.56 21.37 10.04
C ALA A 31 19.89 22.02 8.80
N ARG A 32 19.36 21.24 7.85
CA ARG A 32 18.58 21.79 6.71
C ARG A 32 17.27 22.41 7.18
N MET A 33 16.54 21.73 8.05
CA MET A 33 15.31 22.26 8.64
C MET A 33 15.56 23.59 9.35
N GLU A 34 16.61 23.68 10.18
CA GLU A 34 17.00 24.92 10.88
C GLU A 34 17.30 26.07 9.92
N ARG A 35 18.01 25.82 8.80
CA ARG A 35 18.24 26.84 7.77
C ARG A 35 16.94 27.35 7.14
N SER A 36 16.03 26.46 6.78
CA SER A 36 14.71 26.87 6.24
C SER A 36 13.85 27.60 7.26
N ARG A 37 13.99 27.24 8.54
CA ARG A 37 13.27 27.89 9.62
C ARG A 37 13.75 29.33 9.82
N ALA A 38 15.06 29.56 9.78
CA ALA A 38 15.65 30.88 9.90
C ALA A 38 15.13 31.85 8.82
N VAL A 39 14.94 31.37 7.59
CA VAL A 39 14.34 32.16 6.50
C VAL A 39 12.91 32.55 6.82
N VAL A 40 12.07 31.63 7.29
CA VAL A 40 10.68 31.94 7.68
C VAL A 40 10.64 33.00 8.78
N GLU A 41 11.52 32.90 9.77
CA GLU A 41 11.59 33.86 10.87
C GLU A 41 12.02 35.25 10.39
N ALA A 42 13.03 35.34 9.53
CA ALA A 42 13.45 36.60 8.92
C ALA A 42 12.31 37.25 8.11
N LEU A 43 11.62 36.48 7.27
CA LEU A 43 10.51 36.99 6.45
C LEU A 43 9.33 37.51 7.28
N VAL A 44 9.03 36.85 8.40
CA VAL A 44 8.00 37.31 9.33
C VAL A 44 8.43 38.61 10.02
N ASP A 45 9.71 38.70 10.41
CA ASP A 45 10.25 39.90 11.07
C ASP A 45 10.32 41.11 10.13
N GLU A 46 10.56 40.88 8.84
CA GLU A 46 10.57 41.89 7.78
C GLU A 46 9.16 42.30 7.31
N GLY A 47 8.11 41.57 7.72
CA GLY A 47 6.75 41.80 7.25
C GLY A 47 6.54 41.44 5.78
N ALA A 48 7.35 40.52 5.24
CA ALA A 48 7.21 40.07 3.86
C ALA A 48 5.87 39.35 3.65
N VAL A 49 5.27 39.54 2.47
CA VAL A 49 4.03 38.85 2.09
C VAL A 49 4.39 37.41 1.69
N VAL A 50 3.87 36.43 2.43
CA VAL A 50 4.14 35.00 2.19
C VAL A 50 2.86 34.18 2.47
N TYR A 51 2.43 33.40 1.49
CA TYR A 51 1.21 32.58 1.54
C TYR A 51 1.17 31.66 2.78
N GLY A 52 0.10 31.76 3.57
CA GLY A 52 -0.12 30.90 4.75
C GLY A 52 0.85 31.13 5.91
N VAL A 53 1.73 32.14 5.80
CA VAL A 53 2.70 32.56 6.83
C VAL A 53 2.31 33.92 7.38
N THR A 54 2.21 34.93 6.51
CA THR A 54 1.75 36.30 6.82
C THR A 54 0.44 36.64 6.12
N THR A 55 -0.15 35.69 5.39
CA THR A 55 -1.49 35.81 4.79
C THR A 55 -2.38 34.62 5.15
N GLY A 56 -3.68 34.71 4.82
CA GLY A 56 -4.62 33.59 4.92
C GLY A 56 -4.30 32.41 3.97
N ALA A 57 -5.12 31.37 4.02
CA ALA A 57 -4.97 30.15 3.20
C ALA A 57 -6.12 29.99 2.19
N GLY A 58 -5.87 29.25 1.11
CA GLY A 58 -6.84 28.97 0.05
C GLY A 58 -7.41 30.26 -0.57
N ALA A 59 -8.74 30.35 -0.66
CA ALA A 59 -9.45 31.53 -1.19
C ALA A 59 -9.26 32.82 -0.38
N LEU A 60 -8.63 32.75 0.81
CA LEU A 60 -8.35 33.90 1.68
C LEU A 60 -6.88 34.36 1.62
N ALA A 61 -6.13 33.91 0.61
CA ALA A 61 -4.70 34.23 0.44
C ALA A 61 -4.39 35.73 0.28
N ASP A 62 -5.38 36.54 -0.07
CA ASP A 62 -5.29 37.99 -0.26
C ASP A 62 -5.37 38.79 1.06
N ARG A 63 -5.64 38.13 2.19
CA ARG A 63 -5.77 38.77 3.51
C ARG A 63 -4.46 38.72 4.28
N SER A 64 -3.92 39.89 4.62
CA SER A 64 -2.76 40.03 5.52
C SER A 64 -3.12 39.62 6.95
N ILE A 65 -2.18 39.00 7.65
CA ILE A 65 -2.30 38.56 9.04
C ILE A 65 -1.22 39.27 9.86
N ASP A 66 -1.63 39.86 10.99
CA ASP A 66 -0.70 40.53 11.89
C ASP A 66 0.20 39.51 12.59
N ARG A 67 1.44 39.92 12.88
CA ARG A 67 2.44 39.07 13.55
C ARG A 67 1.94 38.48 14.87
N ALA A 68 1.14 39.24 15.63
CA ALA A 68 0.57 38.80 16.91
C ALA A 68 -0.42 37.63 16.76
N ASP A 69 -1.02 37.47 15.58
CA ASP A 69 -2.00 36.44 15.29
C ASP A 69 -1.39 35.20 14.59
N ALA A 70 -0.10 35.21 14.28
CA ALA A 70 0.55 34.14 13.49
C ALA A 70 0.41 32.75 14.12
N GLU A 71 0.60 32.62 15.45
CA GLU A 71 0.41 31.35 16.15
C GLU A 71 -1.07 30.92 16.16
N ARG A 72 -1.97 31.86 16.42
CA ARG A 72 -3.41 31.61 16.46
C ARG A 72 -3.94 31.19 15.09
N LEU A 73 -3.38 31.75 14.01
CA LEU A 73 -3.66 31.31 12.64
C LEU A 73 -3.31 29.83 12.46
N GLN A 74 -2.12 29.40 12.90
CA GLN A 74 -1.72 27.99 12.74
C GLN A 74 -2.62 27.04 13.52
N GLU A 75 -3.00 27.40 14.76
CA GLU A 75 -3.98 26.62 15.52
C GLU A 75 -5.33 26.57 14.81
N ASN A 76 -5.85 27.73 14.39
CA ASN A 76 -7.14 27.81 13.71
C ASN A 76 -7.17 26.96 12.44
N LEU A 77 -6.07 26.95 11.66
CA LEU A 77 -5.92 26.10 10.48
C LEU A 77 -6.09 24.63 10.84
N LEU A 78 -5.34 24.12 11.83
CA LEU A 78 -5.48 22.72 12.26
C LEU A 78 -6.91 22.38 12.68
N VAL A 79 -7.54 23.27 13.43
CA VAL A 79 -8.85 23.01 14.05
C VAL A 79 -9.97 23.06 13.03
N SER A 80 -9.97 24.04 12.12
CA SER A 80 -11.00 24.17 11.09
C SER A 80 -10.88 23.10 10.02
N HIS A 81 -9.66 22.64 9.71
CA HIS A 81 -9.42 21.63 8.68
C HIS A 81 -9.63 20.21 9.19
N ALA A 82 -9.76 19.97 10.49
CA ALA A 82 -10.10 18.67 11.08
C ALA A 82 -11.57 18.27 10.83
N ALA A 83 -11.99 18.33 9.57
CA ALA A 83 -13.33 18.04 9.07
C ALA A 83 -13.45 16.64 8.45
N GLY A 84 -12.50 15.74 8.76
CA GLY A 84 -12.55 14.34 8.32
C GLY A 84 -13.71 13.58 8.95
N VAL A 85 -14.26 12.60 8.22
CA VAL A 85 -15.39 11.74 8.63
C VAL A 85 -15.14 10.27 8.26
N GLY A 86 -16.09 9.40 8.63
CA GLY A 86 -16.03 7.97 8.37
C GLY A 86 -15.28 7.19 9.44
N GLU A 87 -15.05 5.90 9.18
CA GLU A 87 -14.29 5.03 10.08
C GLU A 87 -12.86 5.54 10.28
N ALA A 88 -12.32 5.34 11.49
CA ALA A 88 -10.93 5.68 11.77
C ALA A 88 -9.99 4.82 10.94
N LEU A 89 -8.92 5.42 10.43
CA LEU A 89 -7.87 4.71 9.72
C LEU A 89 -7.23 3.66 10.63
N PRO A 90 -6.87 2.48 10.09
CA PRO A 90 -6.12 1.48 10.83
C PRO A 90 -4.82 2.06 11.38
N ARG A 91 -4.41 1.59 12.56
CA ARG A 91 -3.18 2.03 13.25
C ARG A 91 -1.94 2.02 12.34
N GLU A 92 -1.80 1.00 11.50
CA GLU A 92 -0.69 0.88 10.55
C GLU A 92 -0.63 2.05 9.55
N VAL A 93 -1.79 2.52 9.06
CA VAL A 93 -1.88 3.65 8.13
C VAL A 93 -1.49 4.94 8.84
N VAL A 94 -2.01 5.16 10.06
CA VAL A 94 -1.65 6.34 10.88
C VAL A 94 -0.14 6.37 11.15
N ARG A 95 0.46 5.23 11.50
CA ARG A 95 1.91 5.11 11.71
C ARG A 95 2.71 5.40 10.44
N ALA A 96 2.27 4.91 9.29
CA ALA A 96 2.86 5.24 8.00
C ALA A 96 2.77 6.75 7.69
N MET A 97 1.62 7.38 7.94
CA MET A 97 1.46 8.84 7.77
C MET A 97 2.42 9.65 8.65
N LEU A 98 2.60 9.25 9.92
CA LEU A 98 3.52 9.92 10.85
C LEU A 98 4.97 9.91 10.33
N VAL A 99 5.48 8.75 9.91
CA VAL A 99 6.86 8.64 9.42
C VAL A 99 7.05 9.35 8.10
N LEU A 100 6.08 9.26 7.18
CA LEU A 100 6.13 9.95 5.89
C LEU A 100 6.11 11.47 6.08
N ARG A 101 5.26 12.00 6.98
CA ARG A 101 5.22 13.44 7.27
C ARG A 101 6.53 13.92 7.88
N ALA A 102 7.10 13.15 8.82
CA ALA A 102 8.41 13.47 9.39
C ALA A 102 9.51 13.46 8.33
N ASN A 103 9.48 12.50 7.38
CA ASN A 103 10.44 12.43 6.28
C ASN A 103 10.33 13.62 5.31
N THR A 104 9.11 14.03 4.94
CA THR A 104 8.87 15.24 4.13
C THR A 104 9.45 16.49 4.82
N LEU A 105 9.23 16.65 6.12
CA LEU A 105 9.80 17.77 6.88
C LEU A 105 11.34 17.73 6.92
N ALA A 106 11.93 16.54 7.00
CA ALA A 106 13.37 16.32 7.05
C ALA A 106 14.12 16.75 5.77
N LEU A 107 13.42 16.93 4.64
CA LEU A 107 14.01 17.53 3.43
C LEU A 107 14.49 18.96 3.71
N GLY A 108 13.82 19.70 4.60
CA GLY A 108 14.21 21.05 5.00
C GLY A 108 13.74 22.14 4.02
N HIS A 109 12.63 21.92 3.33
CA HIS A 109 11.98 22.94 2.49
C HIS A 109 10.67 23.48 3.09
N SER A 110 10.21 22.91 4.20
CA SER A 110 8.91 23.24 4.79
C SER A 110 8.94 24.39 5.80
N GLY A 111 10.11 24.90 6.20
CA GLY A 111 10.22 26.01 7.15
C GLY A 111 9.72 25.71 8.57
N ALA A 112 9.59 24.42 8.92
CA ALA A 112 9.20 23.96 10.25
C ALA A 112 10.42 23.75 11.15
N ARG A 113 10.26 23.92 12.46
CA ARG A 113 11.32 23.60 13.42
C ARG A 113 11.56 22.08 13.48
N PRO A 114 12.80 21.63 13.72
CA PRO A 114 13.11 20.20 13.94
C PRO A 114 12.22 19.52 14.97
N VAL A 115 11.87 20.22 16.06
CA VAL A 115 11.03 19.70 17.14
C VAL A 115 9.65 19.22 16.68
N VAL A 116 9.13 19.76 15.57
CA VAL A 116 7.84 19.32 14.99
C VAL A 116 7.98 17.92 14.40
N ALA A 117 9.01 17.68 13.59
CA ALA A 117 9.29 16.37 13.03
C ALA A 117 9.71 15.37 14.13
N GLU A 118 10.56 15.78 15.08
CA GLU A 118 10.93 14.98 16.24
C GLU A 118 9.68 14.55 17.04
N ARG A 119 8.68 15.43 17.20
CA ARG A 119 7.43 15.10 17.91
C ARG A 119 6.58 14.05 17.18
N LEU A 120 6.53 14.09 15.85
CA LEU A 120 5.86 13.05 15.06
C LEU A 120 6.56 11.68 15.25
N LEU A 121 7.89 11.68 15.36
CA LEU A 121 8.66 10.47 15.64
C LEU A 121 8.50 10.00 17.11
N ASP A 122 8.35 10.93 18.05
CA ASP A 122 8.01 10.61 19.44
C ASP A 122 6.64 9.92 19.55
N PHE A 123 5.65 10.33 18.75
CA PHE A 123 4.35 9.65 18.71
C PHE A 123 4.48 8.19 18.29
N LEU A 124 5.32 7.91 17.28
CA LEU A 124 5.63 6.53 16.88
C LEU A 124 6.32 5.74 17.99
N ARG A 125 7.32 6.34 18.63
CA ARG A 125 8.16 5.73 19.68
C ARG A 125 7.38 5.46 20.97
N LEU A 126 6.49 6.37 21.36
CA LEU A 126 5.69 6.29 22.59
C LEU A 126 4.34 5.60 22.39
N GLY A 127 4.03 5.17 21.17
CA GLY A 127 2.77 4.47 20.88
C GLY A 127 1.54 5.38 20.93
N ILE A 128 1.69 6.66 20.62
CA ILE A 128 0.60 7.63 20.51
C ILE A 128 0.15 7.63 19.04
N HIS A 129 -1.05 7.14 18.74
CA HIS A 129 -1.56 7.09 17.37
C HIS A 129 -2.78 8.01 17.23
N PRO A 130 -2.69 9.13 16.50
CA PRO A 130 -3.85 9.98 16.25
C PRO A 130 -5.06 9.22 15.70
N VAL A 131 -6.26 9.54 16.18
CA VAL A 131 -7.50 9.03 15.60
C VAL A 131 -7.80 9.85 14.35
N VAL A 132 -7.55 9.27 13.18
CA VAL A 132 -7.69 9.93 11.89
C VAL A 132 -8.88 9.34 11.12
N PRO A 133 -9.95 10.07 10.85
CA PRO A 133 -11.04 9.60 9.99
C PRO A 133 -10.58 9.36 8.55
N ALA A 134 -11.09 8.30 7.91
CA ALA A 134 -10.62 7.86 6.61
C ALA A 134 -11.08 8.73 5.42
N GLN A 135 -12.11 9.57 5.58
CA GLN A 135 -12.73 10.36 4.50
C GLN A 135 -12.61 11.87 4.75
N GLY A 136 -12.57 12.65 3.67
CA GLY A 136 -12.50 14.12 3.71
C GLY A 136 -11.38 14.76 2.88
N SER A 137 -10.41 13.97 2.40
CA SER A 137 -9.38 14.45 1.47
C SER A 137 -9.80 14.29 0.01
N VAL A 138 -9.49 15.32 -0.79
CA VAL A 138 -9.57 15.34 -2.27
C VAL A 138 -8.20 15.19 -2.95
N GLY A 139 -7.11 15.10 -2.18
CA GLY A 139 -5.77 14.80 -2.68
C GLY A 139 -5.09 15.89 -3.51
N ALA A 140 -5.41 17.16 -3.30
CA ALA A 140 -5.00 18.23 -4.23
C ALA A 140 -4.62 19.57 -3.60
N SER A 141 -4.93 19.80 -2.34
CA SER A 141 -4.33 20.82 -1.49
C SER A 141 -3.54 20.16 -0.35
N GLY A 142 -3.17 18.90 -0.58
CA GLY A 142 -2.76 17.92 0.41
C GLY A 142 -3.94 17.11 0.95
N ASP A 143 -3.62 16.12 1.78
CA ASP A 143 -4.55 15.32 2.56
C ASP A 143 -5.05 16.09 3.78
N LEU A 144 -5.53 17.32 3.57
CA LEU A 144 -5.75 18.35 4.59
C LEU A 144 -6.54 17.83 5.80
N ALA A 145 -7.73 17.26 5.57
CA ALA A 145 -8.58 16.82 6.67
C ALA A 145 -7.99 15.66 7.49
N PRO A 146 -7.51 14.57 6.85
CA PRO A 146 -6.76 13.53 7.54
C PRO A 146 -5.50 14.04 8.26
N LEU A 147 -4.72 14.93 7.62
CA LEU A 147 -3.50 15.50 8.20
C LEU A 147 -3.78 16.46 9.35
N ALA A 148 -4.91 17.16 9.33
CA ALA A 148 -5.37 17.95 10.47
C ALA A 148 -5.63 17.08 11.68
N HIS A 149 -6.37 15.98 11.52
CA HIS A 149 -6.60 15.01 12.58
C HIS A 149 -5.29 14.34 13.06
N LEU A 150 -4.34 14.09 12.15
CA LEU A 150 -3.00 13.59 12.48
C LEU A 150 -2.21 14.59 13.35
N ALA A 151 -2.35 15.89 13.08
CA ALA A 151 -1.56 16.96 13.68
C ALA A 151 -2.19 17.60 14.92
N LEU A 152 -3.51 17.53 15.12
CA LEU A 152 -4.19 18.07 16.30
C LEU A 152 -3.56 17.63 17.64
N PRO A 153 -3.10 16.36 17.81
CA PRO A 153 -2.43 15.94 19.02
C PRO A 153 -1.11 16.66 19.30
N LEU A 154 -0.44 17.24 18.30
CA LEU A 154 0.78 18.04 18.50
C LEU A 154 0.53 19.23 19.43
N ILE A 155 -0.66 19.83 19.34
CA ILE A 155 -1.11 20.97 20.15
C ILE A 155 -2.03 20.55 21.30
N GLY A 156 -2.06 19.25 21.64
CA GLY A 156 -2.88 18.71 22.74
C GLY A 156 -4.39 18.64 22.45
N ARG A 157 -4.81 18.77 21.18
CA ARG A 157 -6.21 18.67 20.76
C ARG A 157 -6.50 17.34 20.06
N GLY A 158 -7.77 17.04 19.84
CA GLY A 158 -8.20 15.79 19.20
C GLY A 158 -8.12 14.58 20.13
N GLN A 159 -8.10 13.40 19.53
CA GLN A 159 -8.04 12.12 20.22
C GLN A 159 -6.90 11.27 19.65
N VAL A 160 -6.35 10.41 20.50
CA VAL A 160 -5.32 9.44 20.13
C VAL A 160 -5.68 8.09 20.71
N GLU A 161 -5.27 7.02 20.04
CA GLU A 161 -5.14 5.71 20.62
C GLU A 161 -3.82 5.63 21.40
N LEU A 162 -3.89 5.19 22.66
CA LEU A 162 -2.73 4.92 23.52
C LEU A 162 -2.99 3.63 24.30
N GLY A 163 -2.10 2.65 24.16
CA GLY A 163 -2.25 1.35 24.83
C GLY A 163 -3.55 0.61 24.49
N GLY A 164 -4.08 0.79 23.27
CA GLY A 164 -5.34 0.18 22.84
C GLY A 164 -6.61 0.94 23.23
N HIS A 165 -6.50 2.09 23.89
CA HIS A 165 -7.65 2.90 24.29
C HIS A 165 -7.63 4.28 23.63
N VAL A 166 -8.79 4.74 23.16
CA VAL A 166 -8.95 6.10 22.64
C VAL A 166 -9.11 7.07 23.82
N VAL A 167 -8.21 8.05 23.90
CA VAL A 167 -8.18 9.08 24.95
C VAL A 167 -8.00 10.48 24.34
N PRO A 168 -8.41 11.55 25.05
CA PRO A 168 -8.06 12.91 24.68
C PRO A 168 -6.54 13.09 24.55
N SER A 169 -6.08 13.76 23.50
CA SER A 169 -4.64 13.92 23.23
C SER A 169 -3.86 14.54 24.39
N LEU A 170 -4.43 15.57 25.06
CA LEU A 170 -3.80 16.20 26.22
C LEU A 170 -3.52 15.21 27.37
N ILE A 171 -4.38 14.22 27.55
CA ILE A 171 -4.18 13.17 28.57
C ILE A 171 -3.02 12.27 28.16
N ALA A 172 -2.99 11.80 26.91
CA ALA A 172 -1.92 10.96 26.39
C ALA A 172 -0.55 11.66 26.43
N LEU A 173 -0.49 12.94 26.06
CA LEU A 173 0.74 13.74 26.14
C LEU A 173 1.27 13.79 27.59
N ARG A 174 0.42 14.12 28.55
CA ARG A 174 0.80 14.16 29.98
C ARG A 174 1.24 12.79 30.49
N GLN A 175 0.54 11.71 30.12
CA GLN A 175 0.89 10.34 30.52
C GLN A 175 2.24 9.88 29.96
N THR A 176 2.67 10.43 28.83
CA THR A 176 3.93 10.09 28.16
C THR A 176 5.06 11.11 28.42
N GLY A 177 4.82 12.11 29.29
CA GLY A 177 5.80 13.13 29.65
C GLY A 177 6.05 14.17 28.56
N LEU A 178 5.13 14.32 27.61
CA LEU A 178 5.19 15.32 26.55
C LEU A 178 4.29 16.51 26.88
N GLU A 179 4.75 17.71 26.55
CA GLU A 179 3.94 18.94 26.60
C GLU A 179 3.43 19.32 25.20
N PRO A 180 2.22 19.89 25.05
CA PRO A 180 1.72 20.42 23.79
C PRO A 180 2.69 21.42 23.14
N LEU A 181 2.88 21.33 21.82
CA LEU A 181 3.64 22.30 21.07
C LEU A 181 2.81 23.58 20.85
N ARG A 182 3.49 24.73 20.84
CA ARG A 182 2.96 25.98 20.28
C ARG A 182 3.54 26.15 18.89
N LEU A 183 2.71 26.06 17.86
CA LEU A 183 3.14 26.13 16.47
C LEU A 183 3.42 27.58 16.07
N GLY A 184 4.62 27.84 15.57
CA GLY A 184 5.02 29.13 15.02
C GLY A 184 4.57 29.29 13.57
N ALA A 185 4.79 30.47 12.99
CA ALA A 185 4.41 30.77 11.61
C ALA A 185 4.82 29.66 10.63
N LYS A 186 3.94 29.33 9.67
CA LYS A 186 4.01 28.21 8.71
C LYS A 186 3.83 26.80 9.28
N GLU A 187 4.10 26.54 10.56
CA GLU A 187 4.19 25.16 11.04
C GLU A 187 2.88 24.38 11.01
N GLY A 188 1.73 25.05 11.20
CA GLY A 188 0.42 24.43 11.05
C GLY A 188 0.19 23.99 9.60
N LEU A 189 0.48 24.88 8.64
CA LEU A 189 0.38 24.54 7.22
C LEU A 189 1.39 23.45 6.80
N ALA A 190 2.62 23.51 7.35
CA ALA A 190 3.68 22.55 7.09
C ALA A 190 3.39 21.15 7.64
N VAL A 191 2.40 20.93 8.50
CA VAL A 191 1.96 19.57 8.87
C VAL A 191 0.66 19.15 8.17
N LEU A 192 -0.13 20.12 7.70
CA LEU A 192 -1.40 19.91 7.00
C LEU A 192 -1.24 19.57 5.52
N ASN A 193 -0.26 20.17 4.85
CA ASN A 193 -0.21 20.19 3.39
C ASN A 193 0.75 19.12 2.85
N GLY A 194 0.23 18.10 2.16
CA GLY A 194 0.99 17.05 1.49
C GLY A 194 0.19 15.76 1.24
N THR A 195 0.80 14.76 0.62
CA THR A 195 0.12 13.57 0.07
C THR A 195 0.27 12.33 0.96
N GLN A 196 0.44 12.51 2.27
CA GLN A 196 0.86 11.43 3.17
C GLN A 196 -0.19 10.34 3.39
N LEU A 197 -1.50 10.62 3.29
CA LEU A 197 -2.52 9.56 3.43
C LEU A 197 -2.49 8.64 2.21
N MET A 198 -2.55 9.20 1.00
CA MET A 198 -2.52 8.36 -0.21
C MET A 198 -1.18 7.63 -0.36
N SER A 199 -0.06 8.27 0.03
CA SER A 199 1.25 7.64 0.04
C SER A 199 1.36 6.52 1.08
N ALA A 200 0.79 6.70 2.28
CA ALA A 200 0.72 5.65 3.31
C ALA A 200 -0.09 4.45 2.85
N LEU A 201 -1.28 4.69 2.27
CA LEU A 201 -2.12 3.65 1.70
C LEU A 201 -1.39 2.91 0.58
N GLY A 202 -0.71 3.65 -0.30
CA GLY A 202 0.07 3.10 -1.42
C GLY A 202 1.27 2.27 -0.98
N ALA A 203 2.05 2.73 0.00
CA ALA A 203 3.20 1.99 0.52
C ALA A 203 2.77 0.65 1.14
N LEU A 204 1.73 0.66 1.98
CA LEU A 204 1.20 -0.57 2.58
C LEU A 204 0.53 -1.48 1.54
N LEU A 205 -0.16 -0.90 0.54
CA LEU A 205 -0.67 -1.64 -0.62
C LEU A 205 0.45 -2.34 -1.37
N ALA A 206 1.54 -1.64 -1.71
CA ALA A 206 2.65 -2.20 -2.46
C ALA A 206 3.32 -3.36 -1.73
N ALA A 207 3.54 -3.22 -0.41
CA ALA A 207 4.12 -4.27 0.43
C ALA A 207 3.24 -5.54 0.46
N ASP A 208 1.93 -5.37 0.59
CA ASP A 208 0.99 -6.49 0.65
C ASP A 208 0.73 -7.12 -0.73
N ALA A 209 0.64 -6.30 -1.76
CA ALA A 209 0.41 -6.73 -3.13
C ALA A 209 1.56 -7.60 -3.67
N GLU A 210 2.81 -7.28 -3.33
CA GLU A 210 3.96 -8.13 -3.69
C GLU A 210 3.87 -9.51 -3.03
N ARG A 211 3.42 -9.57 -1.76
CA ARG A 211 3.18 -10.87 -1.10
C ARG A 211 2.03 -11.62 -1.76
N LEU A 212 0.92 -10.95 -2.03
CA LEU A 212 -0.25 -11.55 -2.68
C LEU A 212 0.11 -12.09 -4.07
N LEU A 213 0.83 -11.33 -4.90
CA LEU A 213 1.23 -11.73 -6.25
C LEU A 213 2.07 -13.01 -6.25
N ARG A 214 3.07 -13.08 -5.36
CA ARG A 214 3.90 -14.29 -5.21
C ARG A 214 3.08 -15.48 -4.68
N THR A 215 2.22 -15.26 -3.69
CA THR A 215 1.32 -16.30 -3.19
C THR A 215 0.33 -16.76 -4.27
N ALA A 216 -0.12 -15.87 -5.15
CA ALA A 216 -0.97 -16.21 -6.29
C ALA A 216 -0.22 -17.08 -7.32
N SER A 217 1.10 -16.90 -7.49
CA SER A 217 1.92 -17.81 -8.30
C SER A 217 2.04 -19.20 -7.68
N VAL A 218 2.11 -19.28 -6.35
CA VAL A 218 2.02 -20.56 -5.62
C VAL A 218 0.67 -21.23 -5.83
N ALA A 219 -0.43 -20.49 -5.65
CA ALA A 219 -1.79 -20.99 -5.89
C ALA A 219 -1.95 -21.50 -7.33
N ALA A 220 -1.48 -20.74 -8.31
CA ALA A 220 -1.52 -21.13 -9.72
C ALA A 220 -0.71 -22.40 -9.99
N ALA A 221 0.48 -22.56 -9.42
CA ALA A 221 1.27 -23.78 -9.56
C ALA A 221 0.57 -25.01 -8.94
N MET A 222 -0.04 -24.86 -7.76
CA MET A 222 -0.85 -25.92 -7.15
C MET A 222 -2.04 -26.30 -8.04
N SER A 223 -2.75 -25.31 -8.57
CA SER A 223 -3.88 -25.50 -9.49
C SER A 223 -3.46 -26.18 -10.79
N VAL A 224 -2.29 -25.84 -11.36
CA VAL A 224 -1.75 -26.49 -12.56
C VAL A 224 -1.57 -27.99 -12.32
N GLU A 225 -0.92 -28.40 -11.22
CA GLU A 225 -0.69 -29.83 -10.97
C GLU A 225 -1.97 -30.59 -10.61
N ALA A 226 -2.83 -29.99 -9.78
CA ALA A 226 -4.13 -30.57 -9.43
C ALA A 226 -4.99 -30.88 -10.68
N MET A 227 -4.91 -30.00 -11.67
CA MET A 227 -5.65 -30.08 -12.94
C MET A 227 -4.97 -30.94 -14.01
N LEU A 228 -3.80 -31.53 -13.74
CA LEU A 228 -2.95 -32.17 -14.75
C LEU A 228 -2.65 -31.23 -15.94
N GLY A 229 -2.38 -29.96 -15.64
CA GLY A 229 -1.99 -28.96 -16.64
C GLY A 229 -0.54 -29.10 -17.06
N THR A 230 -0.15 -28.50 -18.18
CA THR A 230 1.20 -28.55 -18.73
C THR A 230 2.08 -27.38 -18.27
N ASP A 231 3.35 -27.66 -17.96
CA ASP A 231 4.37 -26.64 -17.66
C ASP A 231 5.07 -26.11 -18.92
N VAL A 232 4.82 -26.71 -20.09
CA VAL A 232 5.44 -26.34 -21.37
C VAL A 232 5.22 -24.87 -21.71
N ALA A 233 4.05 -24.32 -21.38
CA ALA A 233 3.72 -22.91 -21.58
C ALA A 233 4.62 -21.97 -20.78
N PHE A 234 5.27 -22.46 -19.72
CA PHE A 234 6.14 -21.67 -18.85
C PHE A 234 7.61 -21.75 -19.29
N SER A 235 7.94 -22.45 -20.38
CA SER A 235 9.30 -22.60 -20.91
C SER A 235 10.01 -21.25 -21.09
N ALA A 236 11.26 -21.15 -20.62
CA ALA A 236 12.06 -19.94 -20.78
C ALA A 236 12.20 -19.49 -22.24
N ALA A 237 12.32 -20.44 -23.18
CA ALA A 237 12.42 -20.15 -24.60
C ALA A 237 11.15 -19.45 -25.13
N TYR A 238 9.97 -19.96 -24.77
CA TYR A 238 8.69 -19.35 -25.14
C TYR A 238 8.51 -17.95 -24.53
N GLN A 239 8.92 -17.77 -23.28
CA GLN A 239 8.76 -16.49 -22.59
C GLN A 239 9.73 -15.44 -23.14
N SER A 240 10.91 -15.84 -23.61
CA SER A 240 11.92 -14.94 -24.15
C SER A 240 11.51 -14.22 -25.43
N VAL A 241 10.58 -14.79 -26.23
CA VAL A 241 10.12 -14.15 -27.48
C VAL A 241 9.10 -13.03 -27.24
N ARG A 242 8.57 -12.90 -26.01
CA ARG A 242 7.75 -11.76 -25.57
C ARG A 242 8.22 -11.30 -24.19
N PRO A 243 9.35 -10.57 -24.10
CA PRO A 243 10.11 -10.39 -22.87
C PRO A 243 9.58 -9.24 -21.98
N HIS A 244 8.28 -9.23 -21.68
CA HIS A 244 7.78 -8.35 -20.61
C HIS A 244 8.44 -8.79 -19.28
N PRO A 245 9.05 -7.89 -18.50
CA PRO A 245 9.82 -8.25 -17.30
C PRO A 245 9.01 -9.09 -16.32
N GLY A 246 7.79 -8.65 -16.00
CA GLY A 246 6.89 -9.37 -15.11
C GLY A 246 6.52 -10.75 -15.64
N GLN A 247 6.27 -10.88 -16.94
CA GLN A 247 5.93 -12.16 -17.57
C GLN A 247 7.08 -13.17 -17.46
N VAL A 248 8.31 -12.74 -17.72
CA VAL A 248 9.51 -13.58 -17.62
C VAL A 248 9.75 -13.98 -16.16
N ALA A 249 9.57 -13.05 -15.22
CA ALA A 249 9.71 -13.30 -13.79
C ALA A 249 8.71 -14.36 -13.30
N VAL A 250 7.41 -14.16 -13.54
CA VAL A 250 6.38 -15.13 -13.12
C VAL A 250 6.59 -16.50 -13.74
N ALA A 251 6.93 -16.59 -15.03
CA ALA A 251 7.20 -17.89 -15.63
C ALA A 251 8.40 -18.60 -14.97
N ARG A 252 9.42 -17.84 -14.54
CA ARG A 252 10.54 -18.39 -13.77
C ARG A 252 10.08 -18.91 -12.40
N GLU A 253 9.22 -18.17 -11.71
CA GLU A 253 8.61 -18.60 -10.43
C GLU A 253 7.81 -19.90 -10.61
N LEU A 254 6.98 -20.02 -11.65
CA LEU A 254 6.21 -21.24 -11.92
C LEU A 254 7.12 -22.44 -12.23
N ARG A 255 8.14 -22.27 -13.08
CA ARG A 255 9.13 -23.35 -13.34
C ARG A 255 9.86 -23.76 -12.06
N TRP A 256 10.18 -22.80 -11.19
CA TRP A 256 10.78 -23.09 -9.91
C TRP A 256 9.83 -23.90 -9.02
N LEU A 257 8.57 -23.48 -8.87
CA LEU A 257 7.59 -24.15 -8.02
C LEU A 257 7.27 -25.58 -8.48
N LEU A 258 7.20 -25.80 -9.80
CA LEU A 258 6.85 -27.07 -10.44
C LEU A 258 8.04 -28.03 -10.65
N ARG A 259 9.25 -27.65 -10.22
CA ARG A 259 10.45 -28.47 -10.40
C ARG A 259 10.28 -29.86 -9.80
N ASP A 260 10.87 -30.85 -10.45
CA ASP A 260 10.90 -32.26 -10.02
C ASP A 260 9.54 -32.99 -9.99
N SER A 261 8.45 -32.34 -10.43
CA SER A 261 7.09 -32.91 -10.41
C SER A 261 6.97 -34.21 -11.20
N SER A 262 6.63 -35.30 -10.51
CA SER A 262 6.32 -36.58 -11.16
C SER A 262 4.87 -36.65 -11.61
N ILE A 263 3.97 -35.83 -11.03
CA ILE A 263 2.62 -35.61 -11.55
C ILE A 263 2.71 -35.04 -12.97
N GLN A 264 3.51 -34.01 -13.21
CA GLN A 264 3.67 -33.47 -14.56
C GLN A 264 4.15 -34.57 -15.52
N ARG A 265 5.26 -35.24 -15.20
CA ARG A 265 5.81 -36.30 -16.05
C ARG A 265 4.83 -37.44 -16.35
N SER A 266 3.88 -37.75 -15.47
CA SER A 266 2.95 -38.86 -15.66
C SER A 266 1.97 -38.65 -16.82
N HIS A 267 1.80 -37.42 -17.31
CA HIS A 267 0.81 -37.10 -18.35
C HIS A 267 1.38 -36.36 -19.57
N HIS A 268 2.70 -36.14 -19.68
CA HIS A 268 3.32 -35.47 -20.84
C HIS A 268 2.99 -36.12 -22.20
N ALA A 269 2.85 -37.45 -22.24
CA ALA A 269 2.50 -38.18 -23.46
C ALA A 269 0.98 -38.39 -23.64
N SER A 270 0.16 -37.88 -22.73
CA SER A 270 -1.28 -38.10 -22.74
C SER A 270 -1.98 -37.18 -23.74
N PRO A 271 -2.93 -37.69 -24.55
CA PRO A 271 -3.71 -36.87 -25.47
C PRO A 271 -4.81 -36.05 -24.77
N HIS A 272 -4.98 -36.19 -23.45
CA HIS A 272 -6.13 -35.64 -22.72
C HIS A 272 -6.24 -34.11 -22.78
N LYS A 273 -5.13 -33.39 -23.01
CA LYS A 273 -5.09 -31.94 -23.15
C LYS A 273 -4.02 -31.49 -24.13
N VAL A 274 -4.43 -31.08 -25.33
CA VAL A 274 -3.54 -30.44 -26.32
C VAL A 274 -3.13 -29.03 -25.86
N GLN A 275 -4.05 -28.31 -25.20
CA GLN A 275 -3.79 -27.02 -24.58
C GLN A 275 -4.63 -26.87 -23.31
N ASP A 276 -4.06 -26.23 -22.29
CA ASP A 276 -4.82 -25.85 -21.10
C ASP A 276 -5.70 -24.62 -21.33
N PRO A 277 -6.78 -24.48 -20.55
CA PRO A 277 -7.52 -23.24 -20.40
C PRO A 277 -6.61 -22.05 -20.03
N TYR A 278 -7.04 -20.85 -20.43
CA TYR A 278 -6.21 -19.65 -20.26
C TYR A 278 -5.89 -19.31 -18.81
N SER A 279 -6.77 -19.63 -17.85
CA SER A 279 -6.52 -19.35 -16.44
C SER A 279 -5.33 -20.14 -15.85
N LEU A 280 -4.93 -21.25 -16.50
CA LEU A 280 -3.71 -22.01 -16.19
C LEU A 280 -2.55 -21.61 -17.11
N ARG A 281 -2.81 -21.52 -18.42
CA ARG A 281 -1.76 -21.32 -19.43
C ARG A 281 -1.23 -19.89 -19.51
N CYS A 282 -2.10 -18.91 -19.26
CA CYS A 282 -1.78 -17.48 -19.40
C CYS A 282 -1.34 -16.85 -18.07
N VAL A 283 -1.00 -17.65 -17.06
CA VAL A 283 -0.55 -17.16 -15.74
C VAL A 283 0.65 -16.22 -15.88
N PRO A 284 1.73 -16.55 -16.62
CA PRO A 284 2.83 -15.62 -16.82
C PRO A 284 2.41 -14.27 -17.38
N GLN A 285 1.51 -14.25 -18.36
CA GLN A 285 1.10 -13.03 -19.04
C GLN A 285 0.25 -12.16 -18.13
N VAL A 286 -0.70 -12.75 -17.39
CA VAL A 286 -1.63 -11.99 -16.53
C VAL A 286 -0.96 -11.59 -15.23
N HIS A 287 -0.37 -12.52 -14.48
CA HIS A 287 0.34 -12.18 -13.24
C HIS A 287 1.57 -11.30 -13.53
N GLY A 288 2.21 -11.50 -14.69
CA GLY A 288 3.32 -10.63 -15.13
C GLY A 288 2.90 -9.20 -15.41
N ALA A 289 1.74 -8.98 -16.04
CA ALA A 289 1.19 -7.64 -16.21
C ALA A 289 0.86 -6.99 -14.86
N VAL A 290 0.37 -7.78 -13.89
CA VAL A 290 0.15 -7.30 -12.51
C VAL A 290 1.46 -6.91 -11.85
N ARG A 291 2.52 -7.71 -12.00
CA ARG A 291 3.87 -7.37 -11.52
C ARG A 291 4.34 -6.03 -12.08
N ASP A 292 4.27 -5.85 -13.40
CA ASP A 292 4.73 -4.62 -14.06
C ASP A 292 3.95 -3.38 -13.58
N ALA A 293 2.65 -3.53 -13.28
CA ALA A 293 1.82 -2.45 -12.70
C ALA A 293 2.22 -2.12 -11.25
N LEU A 294 2.49 -3.13 -10.42
CA LEU A 294 2.97 -2.92 -9.05
C LEU A 294 4.38 -2.33 -9.02
N ASP A 295 5.25 -2.73 -9.94
CA ASP A 295 6.59 -2.14 -10.11
C ASP A 295 6.48 -0.66 -10.50
N HIS A 296 5.48 -0.28 -11.31
CA HIS A 296 5.20 1.13 -11.61
C HIS A 296 4.77 1.90 -10.36
N LEU A 297 3.84 1.37 -9.57
CA LEU A 297 3.45 1.96 -8.30
C LEU A 297 4.66 2.14 -7.38
N GLY A 298 5.52 1.12 -7.27
CA GLY A 298 6.74 1.18 -6.47
C GLY A 298 7.68 2.32 -6.89
N ARG A 299 7.85 2.55 -8.20
CA ARG A 299 8.66 3.68 -8.71
C ARG A 299 8.07 5.04 -8.36
N VAL A 300 6.76 5.20 -8.50
CA VAL A 300 6.07 6.45 -8.15
C VAL A 300 6.19 6.73 -6.64
N LEU A 301 5.94 5.73 -5.80
CA LEU A 301 6.04 5.87 -4.34
C LEU A 301 7.47 6.17 -3.88
N ALA A 302 8.49 5.55 -4.50
CA ALA A 302 9.88 5.81 -4.17
C ALA A 302 10.27 7.29 -4.34
N ILE A 303 9.66 7.98 -5.29
CA ILE A 303 9.81 9.42 -5.50
C ILE A 303 8.96 10.19 -4.47
N GLU A 304 7.67 9.87 -4.38
CA GLU A 304 6.70 10.62 -3.58
C GLU A 304 7.05 10.65 -2.09
N MET A 305 7.42 9.50 -1.52
CA MET A 305 7.75 9.37 -0.10
C MET A 305 9.00 10.18 0.31
N ASN A 306 9.79 10.60 -0.68
CA ASN A 306 11.04 11.34 -0.54
C ASN A 306 10.96 12.73 -1.19
N SER A 307 9.74 13.25 -1.39
CA SER A 307 9.48 14.55 -2.02
C SER A 307 8.97 15.61 -1.04
N ALA A 308 9.25 16.87 -1.35
CA ALA A 308 8.73 18.03 -0.62
C ALA A 308 7.33 18.36 -1.15
N THR A 309 6.32 17.72 -0.57
CA THR A 309 4.92 17.82 -1.00
C THR A 309 4.14 18.92 -0.26
N ASP A 310 4.79 19.77 0.54
CA ASP A 310 4.13 20.88 1.22
C ASP A 310 4.16 22.17 0.39
N ASN A 311 3.45 23.19 0.86
CA ASN A 311 3.44 24.51 0.21
C ASN A 311 3.23 25.63 1.24
N PRO A 312 3.86 26.81 1.07
CA PRO A 312 4.88 27.10 0.06
C PRO A 312 6.22 26.45 0.44
N LEU A 313 7.12 26.29 -0.52
CA LEU A 313 8.46 25.76 -0.29
C LEU A 313 9.47 26.88 -0.06
N ILE A 314 10.39 26.64 0.87
CA ILE A 314 11.45 27.56 1.29
C ILE A 314 12.78 27.08 0.72
N PHE A 315 13.54 28.00 0.13
CA PHE A 315 14.84 27.76 -0.49
C PHE A 315 15.91 28.60 0.23
N PRO A 316 16.60 28.02 1.23
CA PRO A 316 17.53 28.79 2.06
C PRO A 316 18.80 29.23 1.32
N GLU A 317 19.16 28.51 0.26
CA GLU A 317 20.45 28.67 -0.42
C GLU A 317 20.39 29.60 -1.65
N GLY A 318 19.26 30.28 -1.91
CA GLY A 318 19.22 31.34 -2.93
C GLY A 318 17.87 32.01 -3.22
N HIS A 319 17.92 33.10 -3.99
CA HIS A 319 16.77 33.73 -4.64
C HIS A 319 16.38 32.89 -5.87
N VAL A 320 15.50 31.92 -5.64
CA VAL A 320 15.01 31.00 -6.69
C VAL A 320 13.93 31.63 -7.57
N THR A 321 13.44 32.81 -7.19
CA THR A 321 12.48 33.61 -7.96
C THR A 321 12.88 35.08 -7.94
N ASP A 322 12.28 35.86 -8.85
CA ASP A 322 12.45 37.31 -8.91
C ASP A 322 11.99 37.96 -7.59
N GLU A 323 12.91 38.68 -6.92
CA GLU A 323 12.65 39.38 -5.66
C GLU A 323 11.60 40.48 -5.79
N THR A 324 11.39 40.99 -7.00
CA THR A 324 10.36 42.02 -7.28
C THR A 324 8.97 41.42 -7.45
N ALA A 325 8.86 40.10 -7.66
CA ALA A 325 7.57 39.43 -7.73
C ALA A 325 6.93 39.34 -6.33
N ARG A 326 5.60 39.53 -6.28
CA ARG A 326 4.86 39.44 -5.01
C ARG A 326 4.83 38.00 -4.48
N ALA A 327 4.72 37.88 -3.16
CA ALA A 327 4.55 36.60 -2.46
C ALA A 327 5.74 35.61 -2.58
N THR A 328 6.92 36.09 -2.99
CA THR A 328 8.14 35.27 -3.13
C THR A 328 9.03 35.28 -1.90
N GLY A 329 8.67 36.03 -0.85
CA GLY A 329 9.50 36.17 0.35
C GLY A 329 10.94 36.57 0.00
N ASN A 330 11.09 37.70 -0.70
CA ASN A 330 12.36 38.18 -1.22
C ASN A 330 13.09 37.11 -2.04
N GLY A 331 12.39 36.41 -2.94
CA GLY A 331 12.97 35.39 -3.81
C GLY A 331 13.22 34.00 -3.17
N HIS A 332 13.04 33.83 -1.86
CA HIS A 332 13.33 32.56 -1.15
C HIS A 332 12.16 31.57 -1.12
N VAL A 333 10.96 32.01 -1.50
CA VAL A 333 9.73 31.24 -1.36
C VAL A 333 9.10 30.99 -2.70
N ILE A 334 8.73 29.74 -2.96
CA ILE A 334 7.93 29.35 -4.12
C ILE A 334 6.60 28.79 -3.63
N SER A 335 5.51 29.41 -4.03
CA SER A 335 4.19 28.79 -3.96
C SER A 335 3.94 28.02 -5.26
N GLY A 336 3.93 26.70 -5.15
CA GLY A 336 3.69 25.76 -6.26
C GLY A 336 2.53 24.81 -5.94
N GLY A 337 2.53 23.64 -6.58
CA GLY A 337 1.47 22.63 -6.49
C GLY A 337 1.94 21.23 -6.13
N ASN A 338 3.10 21.08 -5.47
CA ASN A 338 3.67 19.76 -5.13
C ASN A 338 2.79 18.92 -4.18
N PHE A 339 1.77 19.53 -3.59
CA PHE A 339 0.75 18.85 -2.80
C PHE A 339 -0.28 18.08 -3.63
N HIS A 340 -0.28 18.25 -4.96
CA HIS A 340 -1.25 17.63 -5.84
C HIS A 340 -0.86 16.18 -6.13
N GLY A 341 -1.62 15.24 -5.58
CA GLY A 341 -1.30 13.82 -5.59
C GLY A 341 -1.61 13.07 -6.89
N GLU A 342 -1.67 13.75 -8.03
CA GLU A 342 -2.05 13.15 -9.32
C GLU A 342 -1.17 11.95 -9.71
N PRO A 343 0.18 12.02 -9.57
CA PRO A 343 1.04 10.89 -9.91
C PRO A 343 0.70 9.64 -9.09
N VAL A 344 0.41 9.83 -7.81
CA VAL A 344 0.07 8.75 -6.87
C VAL A 344 -1.33 8.22 -7.16
N ALA A 345 -2.31 9.09 -7.43
CA ALA A 345 -3.69 8.71 -7.72
C ALA A 345 -3.77 7.79 -8.94
N LEU A 346 -3.14 8.18 -10.05
CA LEU A 346 -3.09 7.38 -11.29
C LEU A 346 -2.39 6.03 -11.07
N ALA A 347 -1.28 6.02 -10.33
CA ALA A 347 -0.55 4.80 -10.03
C ALA A 347 -1.36 3.83 -9.14
N LEU A 348 -2.09 4.35 -8.15
CA LEU A 348 -2.98 3.58 -7.30
C LEU A 348 -4.15 2.98 -8.08
N ASP A 349 -4.77 3.75 -8.98
CA ASP A 349 -5.84 3.23 -9.84
C ASP A 349 -5.34 2.18 -10.82
N PHE A 350 -4.13 2.34 -11.38
CA PHE A 350 -3.55 1.32 -12.23
C PHE A 350 -3.25 0.02 -11.45
N ALA A 351 -2.70 0.13 -10.23
CA ALA A 351 -2.49 -1.02 -9.36
C ALA A 351 -3.81 -1.69 -8.95
N LYS A 352 -4.87 -0.91 -8.67
CA LYS A 352 -6.22 -1.39 -8.38
C LYS A 352 -6.78 -2.25 -9.51
N LEU A 353 -6.67 -1.77 -10.76
CA LEU A 353 -7.09 -2.52 -11.95
C LEU A 353 -6.32 -3.85 -12.08
N ALA A 354 -5.00 -3.81 -11.88
CA ALA A 354 -4.15 -4.99 -11.95
C ALA A 354 -4.52 -6.03 -10.87
N LEU A 355 -4.74 -5.60 -9.63
CA LEU A 355 -5.13 -6.49 -8.54
C LEU A 355 -6.52 -7.11 -8.76
N ALA A 356 -7.46 -6.38 -9.36
CA ALA A 356 -8.76 -6.92 -9.74
C ALA A 356 -8.61 -8.07 -10.76
N GLU A 357 -7.72 -7.93 -11.74
CA GLU A 357 -7.42 -9.00 -12.72
C GLU A 357 -6.69 -10.20 -12.09
N LEU A 358 -5.83 -9.97 -11.09
CA LEU A 358 -5.19 -11.04 -10.32
C LEU A 358 -6.24 -11.92 -9.62
N GLY A 359 -7.22 -11.29 -8.96
CA GLY A 359 -8.35 -11.98 -8.36
C GLY A 359 -9.23 -12.68 -9.39
N SER A 360 -9.54 -12.01 -10.51
CA SER A 360 -10.35 -12.56 -11.61
C SER A 360 -9.77 -13.88 -12.15
N ILE A 361 -8.48 -13.92 -12.48
CA ILE A 361 -7.87 -15.15 -13.01
C ILE A 361 -7.75 -16.25 -11.95
N SER A 362 -7.55 -15.90 -10.68
CA SER A 362 -7.53 -16.84 -9.56
C SER A 362 -8.89 -17.50 -9.34
N GLU A 363 -9.96 -16.70 -9.34
CA GLU A 363 -11.33 -17.20 -9.23
C GLU A 363 -11.67 -18.14 -10.41
N ARG A 364 -11.22 -17.84 -11.63
CA ARG A 364 -11.38 -18.76 -12.77
C ARG A 364 -10.64 -20.09 -12.60
N ARG A 365 -9.51 -20.14 -11.88
CA ARG A 365 -8.84 -21.42 -11.53
C ARG A 365 -9.61 -22.19 -10.47
N THR A 366 -10.17 -21.50 -9.47
CA THR A 366 -11.12 -22.10 -8.51
C THR A 366 -12.29 -22.73 -9.24
N ALA A 367 -12.93 -22.01 -10.17
CA ALA A 367 -14.06 -22.55 -10.95
C ALA A 367 -13.66 -23.82 -11.75
N LEU A 368 -12.47 -23.85 -12.33
CA LEU A 368 -11.97 -25.03 -13.05
C LEU A 368 -11.77 -26.24 -12.14
N LEU A 369 -11.24 -26.06 -10.92
CA LEU A 369 -11.00 -27.15 -9.98
C LEU A 369 -12.31 -27.82 -9.53
N LEU A 370 -13.38 -27.02 -9.40
CA LEU A 370 -14.67 -27.48 -8.86
C LEU A 370 -15.60 -28.07 -9.92
N ASP A 371 -15.36 -27.81 -11.20
CA ASP A 371 -16.17 -28.30 -12.30
C ASP A 371 -15.78 -29.74 -12.71
N PRO A 372 -16.62 -30.77 -12.47
CA PRO A 372 -16.32 -32.17 -12.80
C PRO A 372 -16.12 -32.42 -14.30
N HIS A 373 -16.60 -31.52 -15.17
CA HIS A 373 -16.41 -31.64 -16.61
C HIS A 373 -15.05 -31.12 -17.07
N LEU A 374 -14.38 -30.29 -16.25
CA LEU A 374 -13.14 -29.61 -16.62
C LEU A 374 -11.95 -30.00 -15.74
N ASN A 375 -12.20 -30.49 -14.52
CA ASN A 375 -11.19 -30.71 -13.47
C ASN A 375 -10.30 -31.97 -13.65
N GLY A 376 -10.39 -32.64 -14.80
CA GLY A 376 -9.55 -33.81 -15.10
C GLY A 376 -9.92 -35.04 -14.26
N GLY A 377 -11.22 -35.27 -14.06
CA GLY A 377 -11.75 -36.47 -13.41
C GLY A 377 -11.76 -36.44 -11.88
N LEU A 378 -11.63 -35.27 -11.27
CA LEU A 378 -11.87 -35.11 -9.84
C LEU A 378 -13.39 -35.08 -9.56
N PRO A 379 -13.83 -35.47 -8.35
CA PRO A 379 -15.23 -35.35 -7.94
C PRO A 379 -15.76 -33.92 -8.07
N ALA A 380 -17.07 -33.80 -8.34
CA ALA A 380 -17.75 -32.51 -8.39
C ALA A 380 -17.56 -31.73 -7.08
N PHE A 381 -17.17 -30.45 -7.19
CA PHE A 381 -16.91 -29.56 -6.04
C PHE A 381 -15.90 -30.11 -5.01
N LEU A 382 -15.12 -31.13 -5.39
CA LEU A 382 -14.12 -31.81 -4.57
C LEU A 382 -14.67 -32.50 -3.30
N GLY A 383 -15.97 -32.78 -3.27
CA GLY A 383 -16.64 -33.56 -2.23
C GLY A 383 -16.30 -35.05 -2.30
N SER A 384 -16.42 -35.77 -1.19
CA SER A 384 -16.18 -37.22 -1.12
C SER A 384 -17.45 -38.02 -1.48
N ASP A 385 -18.61 -37.60 -0.95
CA ASP A 385 -19.93 -38.19 -1.24
C ASP A 385 -20.82 -37.17 -1.96
N THR A 386 -20.59 -36.99 -3.26
CA THR A 386 -21.27 -35.97 -4.06
C THR A 386 -22.78 -36.20 -4.12
N GLY A 387 -23.56 -35.23 -3.63
CA GLY A 387 -25.02 -35.30 -3.54
C GLY A 387 -25.52 -35.26 -2.10
N LEU A 388 -24.79 -35.89 -1.18
CA LEU A 388 -24.95 -35.67 0.26
C LEU A 388 -24.08 -34.49 0.72
N GLU A 389 -22.84 -34.44 0.23
CA GLU A 389 -21.90 -33.33 0.40
C GLU A 389 -22.03 -32.33 -0.75
N THR A 390 -21.89 -31.05 -0.41
CA THR A 390 -21.79 -29.92 -1.35
C THR A 390 -20.34 -29.48 -1.59
N GLY A 391 -19.39 -29.99 -0.79
CA GLY A 391 -17.97 -29.74 -0.98
C GLY A 391 -17.63 -28.25 -0.89
N TYR A 392 -16.81 -27.76 -1.82
CA TYR A 392 -16.42 -26.36 -1.90
C TYR A 392 -17.33 -25.50 -2.80
N MET A 393 -18.55 -25.95 -3.10
CA MET A 393 -19.50 -25.22 -3.96
C MET A 393 -19.72 -23.78 -3.46
N LEU A 394 -20.05 -23.58 -2.20
CA LEU A 394 -20.35 -22.24 -1.66
C LEU A 394 -19.09 -21.39 -1.48
N VAL A 395 -17.93 -22.02 -1.28
CA VAL A 395 -16.65 -21.34 -1.25
C VAL A 395 -16.36 -20.67 -2.61
N GLN A 396 -16.73 -21.32 -3.72
CA GLN A 396 -16.70 -20.69 -5.05
C GLN A 396 -17.56 -19.43 -5.14
N TYR A 397 -18.76 -19.44 -4.54
CA TYR A 397 -19.70 -18.31 -4.64
C TYR A 397 -19.11 -17.07 -3.97
N THR A 398 -18.44 -17.25 -2.83
CA THR A 398 -17.69 -16.18 -2.17
C THR A 398 -16.62 -15.60 -3.08
N ALA A 399 -15.77 -16.44 -3.70
CA ALA A 399 -14.75 -15.96 -4.63
C ALA A 399 -15.36 -15.20 -5.82
N ALA A 400 -16.44 -15.72 -6.41
CA ALA A 400 -17.14 -15.11 -7.53
C ALA A 400 -17.76 -13.76 -7.17
N ALA A 401 -18.36 -13.64 -5.98
CA ALA A 401 -18.94 -12.40 -5.48
C ALA A 401 -17.86 -11.32 -5.30
N LEU A 402 -16.75 -11.66 -4.65
CA LEU A 402 -15.62 -10.75 -4.44
C LEU A 402 -14.97 -10.31 -5.76
N ALA A 403 -14.77 -11.24 -6.70
CA ALA A 403 -14.25 -10.92 -8.03
C ALA A 403 -15.19 -10.02 -8.83
N SER A 404 -16.51 -10.18 -8.64
CA SER A 404 -17.52 -9.31 -9.26
C SER A 404 -17.53 -7.91 -8.63
N GLU A 405 -17.47 -7.82 -7.31
CA GLU A 405 -17.42 -6.55 -6.56
C GLU A 405 -16.16 -5.72 -6.92
N ASN A 406 -15.02 -6.39 -7.16
CA ASN A 406 -13.83 -5.72 -7.64
C ASN A 406 -14.04 -4.96 -8.97
N LYS A 407 -14.98 -5.39 -9.82
CA LYS A 407 -15.25 -4.71 -11.12
C LYS A 407 -15.90 -3.35 -10.94
N THR A 408 -16.71 -3.16 -9.90
CA THR A 408 -17.30 -1.85 -9.60
C THR A 408 -16.30 -0.96 -8.87
N LEU A 409 -15.52 -1.54 -7.94
CA LEU A 409 -14.41 -0.85 -7.27
C LEU A 409 -13.29 -0.44 -8.23
N ALA A 410 -13.12 -1.15 -9.34
CA ALA A 410 -12.13 -0.88 -10.38
C ALA A 410 -12.33 0.44 -11.12
N HIS A 411 -13.51 1.08 -11.02
CA HIS A 411 -13.71 2.40 -11.64
C HIS A 411 -12.69 3.41 -11.08
N PRO A 412 -11.88 4.08 -11.92
CA PRO A 412 -10.82 4.96 -11.45
C PRO A 412 -11.39 6.16 -10.68
N ALA A 413 -10.81 6.48 -9.54
CA ALA A 413 -11.16 7.70 -8.80
C ALA A 413 -10.39 8.91 -9.33
N SER A 414 -9.18 8.71 -9.88
CA SER A 414 -8.30 9.76 -10.37
C SER A 414 -8.80 10.48 -11.62
N VAL A 415 -9.86 9.98 -12.26
CA VAL A 415 -10.49 10.66 -13.42
C VAL A 415 -11.59 11.63 -12.99
N ASP A 416 -11.94 11.65 -11.70
CA ASP A 416 -12.93 12.55 -11.13
C ASP A 416 -12.27 13.74 -10.44
N SER A 417 -12.92 14.89 -10.52
CA SER A 417 -12.51 16.13 -9.88
C SER A 417 -13.70 17.05 -9.69
N ILE A 418 -13.89 17.54 -8.47
CA ILE A 418 -14.96 18.48 -8.12
C ILE A 418 -14.32 19.76 -7.59
N PRO A 419 -14.55 20.92 -8.22
CA PRO A 419 -14.02 22.19 -7.74
C PRO A 419 -14.46 22.52 -6.30
N THR A 420 -13.51 22.91 -5.46
CA THR A 420 -13.74 23.30 -4.06
C THR A 420 -13.14 24.68 -3.78
N SER A 421 -13.29 25.16 -2.54
CA SER A 421 -12.72 26.44 -2.09
C SER A 421 -13.04 27.62 -3.03
N ALA A 422 -14.31 27.75 -3.44
CA ALA A 422 -14.78 28.77 -4.39
C ALA A 422 -14.01 28.79 -5.72
N ASN A 423 -13.71 27.60 -6.27
CA ASN A 423 -12.91 27.37 -7.48
C ASN A 423 -11.42 27.75 -7.35
N GLN A 424 -10.91 27.96 -6.13
CA GLN A 424 -9.47 28.08 -5.93
C GLN A 424 -8.76 26.72 -6.06
N GLU A 425 -9.47 25.65 -5.69
CA GLU A 425 -9.08 24.26 -5.89
C GLU A 425 -9.98 23.67 -6.97
N ASP A 426 -9.76 24.08 -8.22
CA ASP A 426 -10.60 23.76 -9.38
C ASP A 426 -10.29 22.41 -10.04
N HIS A 427 -9.13 21.83 -9.74
CA HIS A 427 -8.75 20.49 -10.15
C HIS A 427 -8.11 19.72 -9.00
N VAL A 428 -8.55 18.48 -8.78
CA VAL A 428 -8.07 17.62 -7.68
C VAL A 428 -7.85 16.17 -8.11
N SER A 429 -7.07 15.39 -7.34
CA SER A 429 -6.63 14.05 -7.76
C SER A 429 -7.47 12.87 -7.27
N MET A 430 -8.24 13.06 -6.19
CA MET A 430 -8.98 12.00 -5.50
C MET A 430 -8.12 10.78 -5.07
N GLY A 431 -6.79 10.95 -4.95
CA GLY A 431 -5.84 9.89 -4.63
C GLY A 431 -6.16 9.04 -3.38
N PRO A 432 -6.67 9.61 -2.28
CA PRO A 432 -7.06 8.80 -1.10
C PRO A 432 -8.25 7.87 -1.38
N ILE A 433 -9.15 8.24 -2.30
CA ILE A 433 -10.25 7.38 -2.72
C ILE A 433 -9.68 6.19 -3.50
N ALA A 434 -8.79 6.46 -4.47
CA ALA A 434 -8.07 5.43 -5.22
C ALA A 434 -7.32 4.47 -4.27
N GLY A 435 -6.59 5.01 -3.29
CA GLY A 435 -5.85 4.23 -2.30
C GLY A 435 -6.74 3.34 -1.44
N ARG A 436 -7.85 3.85 -0.91
CA ARG A 436 -8.79 3.05 -0.09
C ARG A 436 -9.44 1.94 -0.93
N GLN A 437 -9.88 2.24 -2.15
CA GLN A 437 -10.47 1.24 -3.05
C GLN A 437 -9.43 0.17 -3.44
N ALA A 438 -8.19 0.56 -3.72
CA ALA A 438 -7.11 -0.38 -4.03
C ALA A 438 -6.82 -1.33 -2.85
N ARG A 439 -6.81 -0.81 -1.60
CA ARG A 439 -6.70 -1.62 -0.38
C ARG A 439 -7.87 -2.61 -0.22
N GLN A 440 -9.09 -2.21 -0.58
CA GLN A 440 -10.25 -3.09 -0.56
C GLN A 440 -10.13 -4.20 -1.61
N VAL A 441 -9.75 -3.85 -2.86
CA VAL A 441 -9.54 -4.82 -3.94
C VAL A 441 -8.43 -5.82 -3.59
N LEU A 442 -7.35 -5.36 -2.94
CA LEU A 442 -6.31 -6.23 -2.40
C LEU A 442 -6.89 -7.21 -1.37
N ALA A 443 -7.67 -6.74 -0.39
CA ALA A 443 -8.27 -7.60 0.62
C ALA A 443 -9.21 -8.66 0.02
N HIS A 444 -9.97 -8.30 -1.02
CA HIS A 444 -10.75 -9.26 -1.82
C HIS A 444 -9.85 -10.26 -2.54
N GLY A 445 -8.74 -9.80 -3.14
CA GLY A 445 -7.74 -10.65 -3.79
C GLY A 445 -7.12 -11.67 -2.85
N GLU A 446 -6.79 -11.27 -1.62
CA GLU A 446 -6.27 -12.19 -0.57
C GLU A 446 -7.24 -13.33 -0.27
N GLN A 447 -8.54 -13.02 -0.15
CA GLN A 447 -9.59 -14.00 0.08
C GLN A 447 -9.78 -14.93 -1.13
N ILE A 448 -9.80 -14.38 -2.34
CA ILE A 448 -9.94 -15.17 -3.58
C ILE A 448 -8.77 -16.14 -3.74
N VAL A 449 -7.53 -15.69 -3.50
CA VAL A 449 -6.34 -16.54 -3.58
C VAL A 449 -6.34 -17.58 -2.44
N ALA A 450 -6.80 -17.23 -1.24
CA ALA A 450 -6.95 -18.19 -0.14
C ALA A 450 -7.95 -19.31 -0.49
N ILE A 451 -9.06 -18.95 -1.14
CA ILE A 451 -10.05 -19.88 -1.66
C ILE A 451 -9.44 -20.82 -2.72
N GLU A 452 -8.67 -20.27 -3.66
CA GLU A 452 -7.95 -21.07 -4.65
C GLU A 452 -7.01 -22.07 -3.99
N LEU A 453 -6.19 -21.63 -3.02
CA LEU A 453 -5.24 -22.48 -2.29
C LEU A 453 -5.95 -23.61 -1.54
N LEU A 454 -7.08 -23.32 -0.90
CA LEU A 454 -7.89 -24.32 -0.21
C LEU A 454 -8.41 -25.40 -1.17
N CYS A 455 -8.98 -24.97 -2.30
CA CYS A 455 -9.50 -25.88 -3.33
C CYS A 455 -8.35 -26.69 -3.97
N ALA A 456 -7.24 -26.04 -4.31
CA ALA A 456 -6.08 -26.68 -4.92
C ALA A 456 -5.44 -27.70 -3.98
N ALA A 457 -5.34 -27.42 -2.69
CA ALA A 457 -4.82 -28.36 -1.71
C ALA A 457 -5.69 -29.63 -1.63
N ARG A 458 -7.02 -29.48 -1.61
CA ARG A 458 -7.93 -30.64 -1.63
C ARG A 458 -7.83 -31.41 -2.95
N ALA A 459 -7.77 -30.71 -4.07
CA ALA A 459 -7.64 -31.32 -5.38
C ALA A 459 -6.33 -32.11 -5.50
N LEU A 460 -5.24 -31.64 -4.88
CA LEU A 460 -3.97 -32.37 -4.79
C LEU A 460 -4.08 -33.63 -3.92
N ASP A 461 -4.75 -33.61 -2.77
CA ASP A 461 -4.99 -34.82 -1.97
C ASP A 461 -5.65 -35.92 -2.82
N LEU A 462 -6.72 -35.54 -3.52
CA LEU A 462 -7.49 -36.44 -4.37
C LEU A 462 -6.64 -36.93 -5.55
N ARG A 463 -5.87 -36.04 -6.16
CA ARG A 463 -4.99 -36.40 -7.29
C ARG A 463 -3.92 -37.40 -6.86
N LEU A 464 -3.31 -37.20 -5.71
CA LEU A 464 -2.30 -38.11 -5.16
C LEU A 464 -2.87 -39.49 -4.84
N ALA A 465 -4.12 -39.56 -4.39
CA ALA A 465 -4.82 -40.84 -4.21
C ALA A 465 -5.09 -41.54 -5.56
N MET A 466 -5.40 -40.78 -6.62
CA MET A 466 -5.65 -41.32 -7.96
C MET A 466 -4.37 -41.73 -8.72
N LEU A 467 -3.22 -41.14 -8.38
CA LEU A 467 -1.93 -41.37 -9.03
C LEU A 467 -0.89 -41.89 -8.03
N PRO A 468 -1.06 -43.13 -7.51
CA PRO A 468 -0.15 -43.67 -6.50
C PRO A 468 1.29 -43.76 -7.04
N GLY A 469 2.26 -43.37 -6.20
CA GLY A 469 3.68 -43.35 -6.56
C GLY A 469 4.12 -42.08 -7.30
N THR A 470 3.22 -41.12 -7.52
CA THR A 470 3.56 -39.77 -7.98
C THR A 470 3.56 -38.78 -6.82
N GLY A 471 4.13 -37.61 -7.05
CA GLY A 471 4.27 -36.51 -6.12
C GLY A 471 4.38 -35.17 -6.86
N PRO A 472 3.90 -34.09 -6.22
CA PRO A 472 3.93 -32.75 -6.80
C PRO A 472 5.36 -32.22 -6.94
N GLY A 473 5.50 -31.12 -7.68
CA GLY A 473 6.75 -30.38 -7.75
C GLY A 473 7.19 -29.88 -6.36
N ALA A 474 8.49 -29.66 -6.15
CA ALA A 474 9.04 -29.41 -4.82
C ALA A 474 8.44 -28.16 -4.13
N GLY A 475 8.14 -27.10 -4.89
CA GLY A 475 7.48 -25.91 -4.35
C GLY A 475 6.00 -26.15 -4.04
N VAL A 476 5.29 -26.87 -4.91
CA VAL A 476 3.89 -27.27 -4.70
C VAL A 476 3.76 -28.20 -3.49
N ALA A 477 4.68 -29.15 -3.31
CA ALA A 477 4.75 -30.04 -2.15
C ALA A 477 4.88 -29.25 -0.85
N ALA A 478 5.79 -28.26 -0.82
CA ALA A 478 6.01 -27.41 0.35
C ALA A 478 4.78 -26.54 0.66
N ALA A 479 4.15 -25.94 -0.36
CA ALA A 479 2.94 -25.16 -0.20
C ALA A 479 1.77 -25.99 0.32
N HIS A 480 1.59 -27.20 -0.23
CA HIS A 480 0.59 -28.15 0.22
C HIS A 480 0.78 -28.51 1.70
N ALA A 481 2.01 -28.81 2.13
CA ALA A 481 2.32 -29.08 3.53
C ALA A 481 1.99 -27.89 4.44
N VAL A 482 2.40 -26.67 4.06
CA VAL A 482 2.09 -25.44 4.82
C VAL A 482 0.59 -25.25 5.01
N ILE A 483 -0.23 -25.54 4.00
CA ILE A 483 -1.70 -25.46 4.11
C ILE A 483 -2.24 -26.56 5.03
N ARG A 484 -1.73 -27.78 4.93
CA ARG A 484 -2.16 -28.92 5.77
C ARG A 484 -1.78 -28.77 7.24
N ASP A 485 -0.79 -27.95 7.56
CA ASP A 485 -0.47 -27.59 8.94
C ASP A 485 -1.60 -26.82 9.63
N VAL A 486 -2.44 -26.09 8.88
CA VAL A 486 -3.50 -25.24 9.43
C VAL A 486 -4.91 -25.64 8.99
N VAL A 487 -5.04 -26.41 7.91
CA VAL A 487 -6.31 -26.94 7.41
C VAL A 487 -6.33 -28.46 7.56
N ARG A 488 -7.26 -28.94 8.37
CA ARG A 488 -7.43 -30.37 8.62
C ARG A 488 -7.83 -31.12 7.33
N PRO A 489 -7.46 -32.41 7.18
CA PRO A 489 -7.91 -33.24 6.06
C PRO A 489 -9.43 -33.21 5.87
N TRP A 490 -9.89 -33.42 4.65
CA TRP A 490 -11.33 -33.50 4.37
C TRP A 490 -11.91 -34.81 4.92
N ASP A 491 -12.89 -34.67 5.79
CA ASP A 491 -13.63 -35.76 6.45
C ASP A 491 -15.15 -35.65 6.23
N GLY A 492 -15.58 -34.70 5.39
CA GLY A 492 -16.98 -34.38 5.09
C GLY A 492 -17.22 -32.88 5.07
N ASP A 493 -18.44 -32.48 4.70
CA ASP A 493 -18.87 -31.08 4.75
C ASP A 493 -18.75 -30.53 6.19
N ARG A 494 -18.22 -29.31 6.29
CA ARG A 494 -18.06 -28.57 7.55
C ARG A 494 -18.15 -27.07 7.30
N GLU A 495 -18.28 -26.31 8.38
CA GLU A 495 -18.23 -24.86 8.31
C GLU A 495 -16.92 -24.40 7.64
N PRO A 496 -16.98 -23.68 6.50
CA PRO A 496 -15.77 -23.31 5.76
C PRO A 496 -15.04 -22.11 6.37
N GLY A 497 -15.73 -21.31 7.21
CA GLY A 497 -15.21 -20.07 7.79
C GLY A 497 -13.84 -20.22 8.48
N PRO A 498 -13.67 -21.19 9.41
CA PRO A 498 -12.39 -21.41 10.08
C PRO A 498 -11.23 -21.75 9.13
N ASP A 499 -11.47 -22.59 8.12
CA ASP A 499 -10.44 -22.95 7.12
C ASP A 499 -10.08 -21.75 6.24
N LEU A 500 -11.08 -20.96 5.81
CA LEU A 500 -10.87 -19.75 5.03
C LEU A 500 -10.09 -18.69 5.79
N GLU A 501 -10.40 -18.48 7.08
CA GLU A 501 -9.67 -17.54 7.93
C GLU A 501 -8.20 -17.96 8.10
N ALA A 502 -7.97 -19.26 8.34
CA ALA A 502 -6.63 -19.81 8.51
C ALA A 502 -5.79 -19.64 7.23
N VAL A 503 -6.33 -19.95 6.06
CA VAL A 503 -5.60 -19.81 4.78
C VAL A 503 -5.44 -18.34 4.40
N THR A 504 -6.43 -17.47 4.65
CA THR A 504 -6.28 -16.02 4.45
C THR A 504 -5.11 -15.46 5.26
N ARG A 505 -4.96 -15.91 6.51
CA ARG A 505 -3.83 -15.52 7.35
C ARG A 505 -2.50 -15.95 6.73
N LEU A 506 -2.41 -17.19 6.21
CA LEU A 506 -1.23 -17.67 5.48
C LEU A 506 -0.92 -16.83 4.24
N VAL A 507 -1.93 -16.34 3.51
CA VAL A 507 -1.75 -15.47 2.33
C VAL A 507 -1.11 -14.13 2.71
N ARG A 508 -1.46 -13.59 3.88
CA ARG A 508 -0.92 -12.32 4.41
C ARG A 508 0.49 -12.47 4.97
N GLU A 509 0.81 -13.66 5.46
CA GLU A 509 2.13 -14.05 5.95
C GLU A 509 3.12 -14.30 4.80
N ARG A 510 4.40 -14.42 5.15
CA ARG A 510 5.47 -14.67 4.16
C ARG A 510 5.66 -16.14 3.78
N ARG A 511 5.08 -17.07 4.54
CA ARG A 511 5.35 -18.52 4.42
C ARG A 511 5.09 -19.07 3.02
N LEU A 512 4.03 -18.64 2.36
CA LEU A 512 3.71 -19.08 1.00
C LEU A 512 4.48 -18.27 -0.05
N CYS A 513 4.50 -16.94 0.04
CA CYS A 513 5.14 -16.11 -0.98
C CYS A 513 6.65 -16.33 -1.09
N ASP A 514 7.34 -16.70 0.00
CA ASP A 514 8.77 -17.00 -0.01
C ASP A 514 9.09 -18.30 -0.77
N LEU A 515 8.12 -19.20 -1.00
CA LEU A 515 8.30 -20.41 -1.82
C LEU A 515 8.48 -20.07 -3.32
N ALA A 516 7.94 -18.94 -3.76
CA ALA A 516 8.07 -18.44 -5.13
C ALA A 516 9.40 -17.69 -5.38
N ALA A 517 10.36 -17.74 -4.46
CA ALA A 517 11.66 -17.08 -4.60
C ALA A 517 12.76 -18.06 -5.08
N PRO A 518 13.09 -18.11 -6.39
CA PRO A 518 14.12 -19.02 -6.91
C PRO A 518 15.54 -18.71 -6.42
N ASP A 519 15.80 -17.47 -5.98
CA ASP A 519 17.12 -16.97 -5.57
C ASP A 519 17.20 -16.72 -4.03
N GLY A 520 16.20 -17.15 -3.26
CA GLY A 520 16.02 -16.78 -1.85
C GLY A 520 15.38 -15.37 -1.68
N PRO A 521 15.08 -14.93 -0.44
CA PRO A 521 14.58 -13.57 -0.21
C PRO A 521 15.60 -12.54 -0.73
N PRO A 522 15.16 -11.40 -1.30
CA PRO A 522 16.10 -10.39 -1.79
C PRO A 522 17.06 -9.99 -0.66
N ALA A 523 18.36 -9.97 -0.95
CA ALA A 523 19.33 -9.38 -0.06
C ALA A 523 18.92 -7.92 0.20
N PRO A 524 19.12 -7.38 1.42
CA PRO A 524 18.89 -5.96 1.68
C PRO A 524 19.64 -5.14 0.64
N ALA A 525 18.97 -4.12 0.10
CA ALA A 525 19.54 -3.27 -0.95
C ALA A 525 20.95 -2.81 -0.53
N PRO A 526 21.96 -2.89 -1.41
CA PRO A 526 23.29 -2.43 -1.08
C PRO A 526 23.19 -0.95 -0.71
N ALA A 527 23.63 -0.61 0.50
CA ALA A 527 23.83 0.77 0.90
C ALA A 527 24.65 1.44 -0.21
N THR A 528 24.06 2.42 -0.88
CA THR A 528 24.72 3.18 -1.93
C THR A 528 25.96 3.81 -1.30
N SER A 529 27.12 3.25 -1.61
CA SER A 529 28.39 3.83 -1.23
C SER A 529 28.49 5.18 -1.93
N ALA A 530 28.47 6.25 -1.14
CA ALA A 530 28.81 7.58 -1.60
C ALA A 530 30.14 7.51 -2.36
N VAL A 531 30.11 7.82 -3.66
CA VAL A 531 31.32 8.04 -4.43
C VAL A 531 31.86 9.42 -4.01
N SER A 532 33.14 9.37 -3.65
CA SER A 532 34.07 10.44 -3.25
C SER A 532 33.86 11.83 -3.83
#